data_AF-A0AAU5LRB4-F1
#
_entry.id   AF-A0AAU5LRB4-F1
#
_cell.length_a   1.000
_cell.length_b   1.000
_cell.length_c   1.000
_cell.angle_alpha   90.00
_cell.angle_beta   90.00
_cell.angle_gamma   90.00
#
_symmetry.space_group_name_H-M   'P 1'
#
loop_
_entity.id
_entity.type
_entity.pdbx_description
1 polymer ?
#
loop_
_entity_poly.entity_id
_entity_poly.type
_entity_poly.pdbx_seq_one_letter_code
_entity_poly.pdbx_strand_id
1 'polypeptide(L)'
;MTLLPARPGRLSRDGRQVTRFAYRLGVLTGIDVGVRWRAGTTPHRFAKDWQITWSNGPTVERMRDLGRRLADHTGGVNVDRLQWGRVVLPTAFGLALIRNLRAGRGALGDSPTYVDLLASLDEVDYPEHGPARDVQLAERLARLGDNVESNMLRFLEVHGLPGLGEGELPPGANLTMLARLQNDADRLDL
;
A
#
# COMPACT_ATOMS: atom_id res chain seq x y z
N MET A 1 38.70 -21.49 -26.22
CA MET A 1 37.28 -21.12 -26.02
C MET A 1 37.26 -19.78 -25.31
N THR A 2 36.90 -18.71 -26.01
CA THR A 2 36.90 -17.34 -25.47
C THR A 2 35.48 -16.98 -25.07
N LEU A 3 35.23 -16.85 -23.77
CA LEU A 3 33.96 -16.33 -23.23
C LEU A 3 33.87 -14.84 -23.59
N LEU A 4 32.99 -14.50 -24.53
CA LEU A 4 32.64 -13.11 -24.81
C LEU A 4 31.92 -12.52 -23.59
N PRO A 5 32.32 -11.34 -23.07
CA PRO A 5 31.57 -10.68 -22.02
C PRO A 5 30.18 -10.30 -22.54
N ALA A 6 29.14 -10.66 -21.79
CA ALA A 6 27.76 -10.30 -22.09
C ALA A 6 27.65 -8.78 -22.25
N ARG A 7 27.22 -8.32 -23.43
CA ARG A 7 27.01 -6.89 -23.71
C ARG A 7 26.05 -6.28 -22.69
N PRO A 8 26.44 -5.22 -21.96
CA PRO A 8 25.50 -4.47 -21.15
C PRO A 8 24.76 -3.49 -22.06
N GLY A 9 23.57 -3.86 -22.54
CA GLY A 9 22.71 -2.87 -23.21
C GLY A 9 21.73 -3.43 -24.22
N ARG A 10 20.47 -3.57 -23.80
CA ARG A 10 19.21 -3.38 -24.56
C ARG A 10 17.99 -3.97 -23.85
N LEU A 11 18.17 -4.66 -22.73
CA LEU A 11 17.09 -5.33 -21.99
C LEU A 11 16.17 -4.38 -21.20
N SER A 12 16.55 -3.12 -20.96
CA SER A 12 15.73 -2.19 -20.15
C SER A 12 14.45 -1.69 -20.85
N ARG A 13 14.13 -2.16 -22.06
CA ARG A 13 12.87 -1.84 -22.78
C ARG A 13 11.95 -3.04 -23.00
N ASP A 14 12.36 -4.26 -22.68
CA ASP A 14 11.48 -5.42 -22.89
C ASP A 14 10.44 -5.50 -21.76
N GLY A 15 9.28 -4.88 -22.00
CA GLY A 15 8.18 -4.89 -21.06
C GLY A 15 7.73 -6.29 -20.66
N ARG A 16 7.89 -7.30 -21.53
CA ARG A 16 7.51 -8.68 -21.19
C ARG A 16 8.39 -9.24 -20.08
N GLN A 17 9.68 -8.91 -20.08
CA GLN A 17 10.61 -9.34 -19.04
C GLN A 17 10.27 -8.67 -17.71
N VAL A 18 9.99 -7.37 -17.72
CA VAL A 18 9.62 -6.64 -16.50
C VAL A 18 8.27 -7.11 -15.95
N THR A 19 7.27 -7.37 -16.80
CA THR A 19 5.98 -7.93 -16.37
C THR A 19 6.14 -9.33 -15.76
N ARG A 20 6.96 -10.21 -16.36
CA ARG A 20 7.23 -11.54 -15.78
C ARG A 20 7.97 -11.45 -14.44
N PHE A 21 8.92 -10.52 -14.35
CA PHE A 21 9.67 -10.27 -13.12
C PHE A 21 8.75 -9.77 -12.00
N ALA A 22 7.89 -8.79 -12.28
CA ALA A 22 6.87 -8.30 -11.36
C ALA A 22 5.88 -9.38 -10.93
N TYR A 23 5.38 -10.18 -11.87
CA TYR A 23 4.51 -11.31 -11.55
C TYR A 23 5.19 -12.29 -10.58
N ARG A 24 6.46 -12.63 -10.81
CA ARG A 24 7.23 -13.50 -9.91
C ARG A 24 7.46 -12.88 -8.54
N LEU A 25 7.69 -11.57 -8.47
CA LEU A 25 7.73 -10.85 -7.20
C LEU A 25 6.41 -11.00 -6.44
N GLY A 26 5.28 -10.81 -7.11
CA GLY A 26 3.96 -10.95 -6.48
C GLY A 26 3.67 -12.38 -6.02
N VAL A 27 4.05 -13.39 -6.80
CA VAL A 27 3.94 -14.80 -6.37
C VAL A 27 4.82 -15.09 -5.16
N LEU A 28 6.04 -14.53 -5.11
CA LEU A 28 6.98 -14.75 -4.01
C LEU A 28 6.49 -14.12 -2.70
N THR A 29 5.86 -12.95 -2.77
CA THR A 29 5.47 -12.17 -1.58
C THR A 29 4.00 -12.32 -1.21
N GLY A 30 3.17 -12.87 -2.10
CA GLY A 30 1.72 -12.91 -1.94
C GLY A 30 1.04 -11.54 -2.12
N ILE A 31 1.75 -10.55 -2.65
CA ILE A 31 1.28 -9.16 -2.77
C ILE A 31 1.13 -8.77 -4.24
N ASP A 32 0.14 -7.93 -4.53
CA ASP A 32 -0.04 -7.41 -5.87
C ASP A 32 1.07 -6.43 -6.29
N VAL A 33 1.62 -6.69 -7.47
CA VAL A 33 2.76 -5.96 -8.03
C VAL A 33 2.41 -5.44 -9.42
N GLY A 34 2.19 -4.12 -9.49
CA GLY A 34 1.92 -3.40 -10.73
C GLY A 34 3.20 -3.06 -11.51
N VAL A 35 3.08 -3.01 -12.84
CA VAL A 35 4.13 -2.53 -13.75
C VAL A 35 3.58 -1.46 -14.65
N ARG A 36 4.33 -0.36 -14.80
CA ARG A 36 4.01 0.67 -15.80
C ARG A 36 5.26 1.30 -16.38
N TRP A 37 5.16 1.77 -17.62
CA TRP A 37 6.21 2.58 -18.23
C TRP A 37 6.00 4.04 -17.83
N ARG A 38 6.95 4.64 -17.10
CA ARG A 38 6.81 6.01 -16.59
C ARG A 38 7.93 6.89 -17.10
N ALA A 39 7.60 8.15 -17.41
CA ALA A 39 8.64 9.15 -17.67
C ALA A 39 9.44 9.42 -16.38
N GLY A 40 10.77 9.45 -16.47
CA GLY A 40 11.63 9.85 -15.36
C GLY A 40 11.25 11.22 -14.82
N THR A 41 11.10 11.33 -13.51
CA THR A 41 10.74 12.56 -12.81
C THR A 41 11.97 13.38 -12.37
N THR A 42 13.17 12.93 -12.68
CA THR A 42 14.41 13.60 -12.28
C THR A 42 14.76 14.74 -13.27
N PRO A 43 15.04 15.98 -12.79
CA PRO A 43 15.27 17.15 -13.64
C PRO A 43 16.40 17.03 -14.68
N HIS A 44 17.31 16.06 -14.52
CA HIS A 44 18.48 15.89 -15.40
C HIS A 44 18.47 14.59 -16.22
N ARG A 45 17.43 13.76 -16.12
CA ARG A 45 17.26 12.58 -16.98
C ARG A 45 15.77 12.36 -17.27
N PHE A 46 15.33 12.85 -18.43
CA PHE A 46 14.05 12.48 -19.06
C PHE A 46 14.02 11.01 -19.55
N ALA A 47 14.80 10.11 -18.93
CA ALA A 47 14.80 8.71 -19.28
C ALA A 47 13.45 8.12 -18.83
N LYS A 48 12.64 7.69 -19.79
CA LYS A 48 11.49 6.83 -19.48
C LYS A 48 12.05 5.48 -19.05
N ASP A 49 11.61 5.00 -17.90
CA ASP A 49 12.02 3.73 -17.35
C ASP A 49 10.79 2.96 -16.85
N TRP A 50 10.95 1.65 -16.67
CA TRP A 50 9.91 0.82 -16.08
C TRP A 50 9.80 1.11 -14.59
N GLN A 51 8.57 1.30 -14.12
CA GLN A 51 8.24 1.37 -12.71
C GLN A 51 7.55 0.08 -12.27
N ILE A 52 8.04 -0.46 -11.15
CA ILE A 52 7.36 -1.49 -10.36
C ILE A 52 6.74 -0.81 -9.14
N THR A 53 5.47 -1.12 -8.87
CA THR A 53 4.72 -0.56 -7.74
C THR A 53 4.08 -1.68 -6.95
N TRP A 54 4.28 -1.72 -5.63
CA TRP A 54 3.58 -2.68 -4.76
C TRP A 54 2.48 -1.98 -3.97
N SER A 55 1.35 -2.63 -3.85
CA SER A 55 0.26 -2.21 -2.97
C SER A 55 0.55 -2.69 -1.55
N ASN A 56 0.70 -1.78 -0.60
CA ASN A 56 1.10 -2.07 0.78
C ASN A 56 2.33 -2.98 0.95
N GLY A 57 3.21 -3.02 -0.06
CA GLY A 57 4.44 -3.81 0.00
C GLY A 57 5.39 -3.36 1.11
N PRO A 58 6.53 -4.05 1.34
CA PRO A 58 7.64 -3.54 2.12
C PRO A 58 8.11 -2.16 1.69
N THR A 59 9.00 -1.58 2.48
CA THR A 59 9.77 -0.39 2.13
C THR A 59 10.49 -0.53 0.78
N VAL A 60 10.71 0.60 0.10
CA VAL A 60 11.38 0.62 -1.22
C VAL A 60 12.76 -0.02 -1.18
N GLU A 61 13.51 0.15 -0.09
CA GLU A 61 14.81 -0.50 0.10
C GLU A 61 14.67 -2.03 0.06
N ARG A 62 13.74 -2.58 0.84
CA ARG A 62 13.50 -4.02 0.89
C ARG A 62 12.89 -4.56 -0.41
N MET A 63 12.08 -3.78 -1.12
CA MET A 63 11.63 -4.14 -2.48
C MET A 63 12.82 -4.31 -3.43
N ARG A 64 13.78 -3.39 -3.41
CA ARG A 64 14.99 -3.48 -4.24
C ARG A 64 15.81 -4.72 -3.91
N ASP A 65 15.96 -5.04 -2.64
CA ASP A 65 16.71 -6.23 -2.21
C ASP A 65 16.02 -7.55 -2.59
N LEU A 66 14.69 -7.60 -2.52
CA LEU A 66 13.92 -8.73 -3.05
C LEU A 66 14.06 -8.81 -4.57
N GLY A 67 14.04 -7.66 -5.25
CA GLY A 67 14.29 -7.55 -6.68
C GLY A 67 15.65 -8.10 -7.09
N ARG A 68 16.73 -7.70 -6.41
CA ARG A 68 18.09 -8.18 -6.67
C ARG A 68 18.19 -9.69 -6.51
N ARG A 69 17.71 -10.22 -5.38
CA ARG A 69 17.68 -11.66 -5.11
C ARG A 69 16.93 -12.43 -6.19
N LEU A 70 15.79 -11.92 -6.67
CA LEU A 70 15.06 -12.57 -7.75
C LEU A 70 15.84 -12.48 -9.08
N ALA A 71 16.41 -11.31 -9.40
CA ALA A 71 17.13 -11.09 -10.65
C ALA A 71 18.34 -12.03 -10.81
N ASP A 72 19.01 -12.37 -9.70
CA ASP A 72 20.12 -13.34 -9.68
C ASP A 72 19.69 -14.73 -10.19
N HIS A 73 18.40 -15.08 -10.04
CA HIS A 73 17.86 -16.39 -10.44
C HIS A 73 17.17 -16.36 -11.80
N THR A 74 16.70 -15.20 -12.27
CA THR A 74 15.86 -15.11 -13.47
C THR A 74 16.56 -14.48 -14.67
N GLY A 75 17.63 -13.71 -14.44
CA GLY A 75 18.30 -12.92 -15.47
C GLY A 75 17.39 -11.89 -16.15
N GLY A 76 17.95 -11.08 -17.05
CA GLY A 76 17.18 -10.26 -17.99
C GLY A 76 16.65 -8.91 -17.48
N VAL A 77 16.63 -8.65 -16.17
CA VAL A 77 16.15 -7.37 -15.61
C VAL A 77 17.28 -6.63 -14.88
N ASN A 78 17.50 -5.36 -15.24
CA ASN A 78 18.42 -4.49 -14.50
C ASN A 78 17.64 -3.78 -13.38
N VAL A 79 17.74 -4.32 -12.18
CA VAL A 79 17.02 -3.84 -10.97
C VAL A 79 17.36 -2.39 -10.62
N ASP A 80 18.60 -1.95 -10.82
CA ASP A 80 19.03 -0.59 -10.49
C ASP A 80 18.52 0.46 -11.48
N ARG A 81 17.99 0.03 -12.64
CA ARG A 81 17.31 0.91 -13.61
C ARG A 81 15.79 0.93 -13.45
N LEU A 82 15.23 0.09 -12.58
CA LEU A 82 13.80 0.13 -12.30
C LEU A 82 13.49 1.29 -11.34
N GLN A 83 12.39 1.98 -11.62
CA GLN A 83 11.76 2.83 -10.61
C GLN A 83 10.97 1.95 -9.66
N TRP A 84 11.12 2.19 -8.37
CA TRP A 84 10.43 1.46 -7.31
C TRP A 84 9.45 2.41 -6.65
N GLY A 85 8.21 1.98 -6.55
CA GLY A 85 7.16 2.73 -5.88
C GLY A 85 6.34 1.85 -4.96
N ARG A 86 5.67 2.51 -4.03
CA ARG A 86 4.66 1.90 -3.19
C ARG A 86 3.37 2.70 -3.29
N VAL A 87 2.26 2.01 -3.16
CA VAL A 87 0.96 2.62 -2.91
C VAL A 87 0.51 2.14 -1.54
N VAL A 88 0.32 3.06 -0.60
CA VAL A 88 -0.36 2.79 0.66
C VAL A 88 -1.86 2.81 0.38
N LEU A 89 -2.51 1.67 0.55
CA LEU A 89 -3.95 1.55 0.36
C LEU A 89 -4.71 2.14 1.55
N PRO A 90 -5.96 2.59 1.37
CA PRO A 90 -6.78 3.15 2.44
C PRO A 90 -6.91 2.23 3.66
N THR A 91 -6.90 0.91 3.48
CA THR A 91 -6.92 -0.06 4.59
C THR A 91 -5.69 0.06 5.50
N ALA A 92 -4.49 0.24 4.94
CA ALA A 92 -3.28 0.41 5.73
C ALA A 92 -3.33 1.72 6.54
N PHE A 93 -3.83 2.80 5.92
CA PHE A 93 -4.05 4.07 6.61
C PHE A 93 -5.09 3.92 7.74
N GLY A 94 -6.25 3.32 7.47
CA GLY A 94 -7.27 3.05 8.48
C GLY A 94 -6.75 2.20 9.65
N LEU A 95 -5.91 1.20 9.39
CA LEU A 95 -5.30 0.38 10.42
C LEU A 95 -4.37 1.19 11.32
N ALA A 96 -3.60 2.13 10.76
CA ALA A 96 -2.75 3.03 11.53
C ALA A 96 -3.58 3.91 12.49
N LEU A 97 -4.71 4.45 12.00
CA LEU A 97 -5.63 5.23 12.84
C LEU A 97 -6.18 4.41 14.01
N ILE A 98 -6.63 3.18 13.74
CA ILE A 98 -7.17 2.28 14.77
C ILE A 98 -6.10 1.97 15.83
N ARG A 99 -4.87 1.70 15.41
CA ARG A 99 -3.74 1.42 16.32
C ARG A 99 -3.46 2.58 17.25
N ASN A 100 -3.43 3.81 16.71
CA ASN A 100 -3.21 5.00 17.52
C ASN A 100 -4.31 5.19 18.58
N LEU A 101 -5.58 5.01 18.18
CA LEU A 101 -6.71 5.07 19.10
C LEU A 101 -6.64 3.99 20.19
N ARG A 102 -6.31 2.75 19.83
CA ARG A 102 -6.13 1.66 20.80
C ARG A 102 -4.97 1.91 21.77
N ALA A 103 -3.94 2.63 21.33
CA ALA A 103 -2.85 3.08 22.18
C ALA A 103 -3.22 4.27 23.09
N GLY A 104 -4.48 4.70 23.10
CA GLY A 104 -4.97 5.81 23.92
C GLY A 104 -4.56 7.19 23.39
N ARG A 105 -4.13 7.27 22.13
CA ARG A 105 -3.75 8.52 21.46
C ARG A 105 -4.90 9.02 20.60
N GLY A 106 -4.76 10.23 20.03
CA GLY A 106 -5.66 10.68 18.96
C GLY A 106 -5.52 9.79 17.71
N ALA A 107 -6.45 9.88 16.75
CA ALA A 107 -6.42 9.03 15.55
C ALA A 107 -5.12 9.18 14.73
N LEU A 108 -4.56 10.39 14.66
CA LEU A 108 -3.27 10.65 14.01
C LEU A 108 -2.05 10.24 14.85
N GLY A 109 -2.25 9.82 16.10
CA GLY A 109 -1.15 9.50 17.01
C GLY A 109 -0.28 10.73 17.27
N ASP A 110 1.01 10.62 16.95
CA ASP A 110 1.99 11.71 17.09
C ASP A 110 2.14 12.53 15.79
N SER A 111 1.48 12.12 14.70
CA SER A 111 1.57 12.80 13.41
C SER A 111 0.77 14.12 13.42
N PRO A 112 1.37 15.26 13.03
CA PRO A 112 0.66 16.54 13.00
C PRO A 112 -0.48 16.56 11.97
N THR A 113 -0.31 15.87 10.85
CA THR A 113 -1.31 15.79 9.78
C THR A 113 -1.47 14.36 9.27
N TYR A 114 -2.54 14.10 8.52
CA TYR A 114 -2.74 12.82 7.84
C TYR A 114 -1.68 12.55 6.77
N VAL A 115 -1.12 13.61 6.17
CA VAL A 115 -0.03 13.49 5.19
C VAL A 115 1.24 12.98 5.86
N ASP A 116 1.54 13.47 7.07
CA ASP A 116 2.67 12.99 7.86
C ASP A 116 2.48 11.53 8.30
N LEU A 117 1.24 11.13 8.61
CA LEU A 117 0.93 9.73 8.90
C LEU A 117 1.10 8.85 7.66
N LEU A 118 0.63 9.28 6.48
CA LEU A 118 0.86 8.53 5.23
C LEU A 118 2.36 8.40 4.92
N ALA A 119 3.13 9.46 5.15
CA ALA A 119 4.57 9.45 4.96
C ALA A 119 5.29 8.50 5.94
N SER A 120 4.83 8.39 7.19
CA SER A 120 5.44 7.45 8.15
C SER A 120 5.11 5.99 7.81
N LEU A 121 3.94 5.72 7.24
CA LEU A 121 3.63 4.39 6.68
C LEU A 121 4.57 4.02 5.53
N ASP A 122 5.14 5.03 4.86
CA ASP A 122 6.14 4.85 3.82
C ASP A 122 7.50 4.31 4.34
N GLU A 123 7.66 4.19 5.66
CA GLU A 123 8.85 3.62 6.33
C GLU A 123 8.59 2.26 6.98
N VAL A 124 7.34 1.78 7.01
CA VAL A 124 6.95 0.52 7.65
C VAL A 124 6.80 -0.58 6.62
N ASP A 125 7.34 -1.78 6.88
CA ASP A 125 7.08 -2.94 6.04
C ASP A 125 5.65 -3.48 6.28
N TYR A 126 4.89 -3.72 5.20
CA TYR A 126 3.53 -4.28 5.25
C TYR A 126 2.60 -3.55 6.23
N PRO A 127 2.32 -2.25 5.99
CA PRO A 127 1.58 -1.40 6.93
C PRO A 127 0.13 -1.88 7.19
N GLU A 128 -0.42 -2.72 6.32
CA GLU A 128 -1.74 -3.36 6.42
C GLU A 128 -1.77 -4.61 7.30
N HIS A 129 -0.61 -5.17 7.66
CA HIS A 129 -0.57 -6.35 8.53
C HIS A 129 -0.84 -5.96 9.98
N GLY A 130 -1.78 -6.65 10.61
CA GLY A 130 -2.11 -6.48 12.03
C GLY A 130 -3.04 -7.59 12.54
N PRO A 131 -3.54 -7.48 13.79
CA PRO A 131 -4.56 -8.39 14.29
C PRO A 131 -5.77 -8.41 13.34
N ALA A 132 -6.29 -9.61 13.02
CA ALA A 132 -7.36 -9.80 12.03
C ALA A 132 -8.58 -8.90 12.30
N ARG A 133 -8.92 -8.71 13.58
CA ARG A 133 -9.99 -7.81 14.02
C ARG A 133 -9.76 -6.36 13.58
N ASP A 134 -8.55 -5.83 13.73
CA ASP A 134 -8.24 -4.45 13.36
C ASP A 134 -8.18 -4.28 11.85
N VAL A 135 -7.72 -5.29 11.12
CA VAL A 135 -7.76 -5.31 9.65
C VAL A 135 -9.20 -5.20 9.14
N GLN A 136 -10.13 -5.99 9.71
CA GLN A 136 -11.55 -5.92 9.32
C GLN A 136 -12.16 -4.54 9.60
N LEU A 137 -11.80 -3.90 10.71
CA LEU A 137 -12.27 -2.54 11.01
C LEU A 137 -11.69 -1.52 10.02
N ALA A 138 -10.41 -1.67 9.69
CA ALA A 138 -9.74 -0.80 8.72
C ALA A 138 -10.36 -0.94 7.33
N GLU A 139 -10.76 -2.15 6.92
CA GLU A 139 -11.50 -2.41 5.68
C GLU A 139 -12.87 -1.74 5.68
N ARG A 140 -13.59 -1.72 6.81
CA ARG A 140 -14.86 -0.99 6.93
C ARG A 140 -14.65 0.52 6.80
N LEU A 141 -13.62 1.06 7.46
CA LEU A 141 -13.20 2.46 7.31
C LEU A 141 -12.84 2.80 5.86
N ALA A 142 -12.16 1.90 5.15
CA ALA A 142 -11.74 2.06 3.75
C ALA A 142 -12.91 2.21 2.76
N ARG A 143 -14.14 1.86 3.18
CA ARG A 143 -15.34 1.98 2.34
C ARG A 143 -16.00 3.37 2.40
N LEU A 144 -15.43 4.33 3.13
CA LEU A 144 -16.05 5.66 3.37
C LEU A 144 -16.07 6.61 2.14
N GLY A 145 -16.05 6.10 0.92
CA GLY A 145 -16.26 6.87 -0.31
C GLY A 145 -15.16 7.89 -0.61
N ASP A 146 -15.50 8.93 -1.37
CA ASP A 146 -14.53 9.93 -1.87
C ASP A 146 -13.85 10.72 -0.75
N ASN A 147 -12.55 11.02 -0.91
CA ASN A 147 -11.69 11.62 0.13
C ASN A 147 -11.58 10.74 1.38
N VAL A 148 -11.32 9.45 1.15
CA VAL A 148 -11.38 8.39 2.15
C VAL A 148 -10.58 8.71 3.42
N GLU A 149 -9.37 9.26 3.32
CA GLU A 149 -8.53 9.58 4.47
C GLU A 149 -9.16 10.66 5.36
N SER A 150 -9.71 11.70 4.75
CA SER A 150 -10.40 12.78 5.47
C SER A 150 -11.70 12.28 6.11
N ASN A 151 -12.43 11.43 5.41
CA ASN A 151 -13.68 10.85 5.93
C ASN A 151 -13.43 9.87 7.07
N MET A 152 -12.37 9.05 6.99
CA MET A 152 -11.96 8.16 8.08
C MET A 152 -11.66 8.94 9.36
N LEU A 153 -10.88 10.01 9.26
CA LEU A 153 -10.54 10.85 10.40
C LEU A 153 -11.77 11.47 11.01
N ARG A 154 -12.60 12.13 10.21
CA ARG A 154 -13.86 12.72 10.67
C ARG A 154 -14.77 11.68 11.31
N PHE A 155 -14.86 10.49 10.73
CA PHE A 155 -15.67 9.41 11.28
C PHE A 155 -15.20 9.01 12.68
N LEU A 156 -13.89 8.79 12.84
CA LEU A 156 -13.29 8.39 14.11
C LEU A 156 -13.35 9.51 15.16
N GLU A 157 -13.25 10.78 14.76
CA GLU A 157 -13.42 11.93 15.66
C GLU A 157 -14.85 12.02 16.22
N VAL A 158 -15.85 11.74 15.39
CA VAL A 158 -17.27 11.87 15.78
C VAL A 158 -17.79 10.62 16.50
N HIS A 159 -17.39 9.43 16.05
CA HIS A 159 -17.98 8.17 16.51
C HIS A 159 -17.01 7.24 17.26
N GLY A 160 -15.70 7.51 17.19
CA GLY A 160 -14.67 6.62 17.72
C GLY A 160 -14.71 5.22 17.10
N LEU A 161 -14.00 4.28 17.75
CA LEU A 161 -14.09 2.86 17.42
C LEU A 161 -15.50 2.25 17.59
N PRO A 162 -16.34 2.68 18.57
CA PRO A 162 -17.71 2.19 18.67
C PRO A 162 -18.55 2.43 17.43
N GLY A 163 -18.29 3.52 16.70
CA GLY A 163 -18.89 3.76 15.39
C GLY A 163 -18.67 2.63 14.37
N LEU A 164 -17.63 1.82 14.52
CA LEU A 164 -17.34 0.68 13.64
C LEU A 164 -17.92 -0.65 14.14
N GLY A 165 -18.73 -0.60 15.20
CA GLY A 165 -19.29 -1.77 15.87
C GLY A 165 -18.41 -2.30 17.02
N GLU A 166 -17.45 -1.52 17.53
CA GLU A 166 -16.68 -1.88 18.74
C GLU A 166 -17.29 -1.30 20.03
N GLY A 167 -18.15 -2.05 20.70
CA GLY A 167 -18.72 -1.63 21.98
C GLY A 167 -19.96 -0.74 21.84
N GLU A 168 -20.32 -0.02 22.91
CA GLU A 168 -21.54 0.79 22.95
C GLU A 168 -21.36 2.14 22.24
N LEU A 169 -22.29 2.46 21.35
CA LEU A 169 -22.29 3.74 20.62
C LEU A 169 -22.53 4.90 21.59
N PRO A 170 -21.75 5.99 21.50
CA PRO A 170 -22.04 7.19 22.27
C PRO A 170 -23.42 7.76 21.88
N PRO A 171 -24.22 8.24 22.84
CA PRO A 171 -25.53 8.82 22.57
C PRO A 171 -25.38 10.07 21.69
N GLY A 172 -25.88 10.00 20.46
CA GLY A 172 -25.76 11.06 19.44
C GLY A 172 -25.05 10.64 18.15
N ALA A 173 -24.48 9.43 18.07
CA ALA A 173 -23.92 8.90 16.84
C ALA A 173 -25.02 8.70 15.76
N ASN A 174 -24.94 9.46 14.68
CA ASN A 174 -25.92 9.47 13.59
C ASN A 174 -25.97 8.11 12.87
N LEU A 175 -27.03 7.32 13.13
CA LEU A 175 -27.23 5.93 12.69
C LEU A 175 -27.29 5.75 11.15
N THR A 176 -27.51 6.82 10.41
CA THR A 176 -27.71 6.80 8.95
C THR A 176 -26.47 6.38 8.16
N MET A 177 -25.26 6.58 8.71
CA MET A 177 -23.99 6.17 8.05
C MET A 177 -23.61 4.72 8.38
N LEU A 178 -23.92 4.26 9.60
CA LEU A 178 -23.82 2.85 10.02
C LEU A 178 -24.68 1.94 9.14
N ALA A 179 -25.90 2.37 8.81
CA ALA A 179 -26.77 1.64 7.90
C ALA A 179 -26.19 1.52 6.47
N ARG A 180 -25.43 2.50 5.98
CA ARG A 180 -24.72 2.40 4.70
C ARG A 180 -23.54 1.41 4.78
N LEU A 181 -22.81 1.41 5.90
CA LEU A 181 -21.70 0.47 6.12
C LEU A 181 -22.18 -0.99 6.34
N GLN A 182 -23.35 -1.19 6.96
CA GLN A 182 -23.95 -2.50 7.19
C GLN A 182 -24.57 -3.11 5.92
N ASN A 183 -25.31 -2.33 5.13
CA ASN A 183 -25.97 -2.84 3.91
C ASN A 183 -25.00 -3.35 2.83
N ASP A 184 -23.74 -2.91 2.83
CA ASP A 184 -22.72 -3.38 1.88
C ASP A 184 -21.91 -4.59 2.39
N ALA A 185 -22.00 -4.93 3.69
CA ALA A 185 -21.44 -6.18 4.21
C ALA A 185 -22.30 -7.39 3.77
N ASP A 186 -23.63 -7.24 3.82
CA ASP A 186 -24.59 -8.28 3.43
C ASP A 186 -24.59 -8.56 1.91
N ARG A 187 -23.95 -7.71 1.10
CA ARG A 187 -23.82 -7.88 -0.36
C ARG A 187 -22.61 -8.71 -0.80
N LEU A 188 -21.67 -9.01 0.10
CA LEU A 188 -20.45 -9.76 -0.22
C LEU A 188 -20.52 -11.25 0.15
N ASP A 189 -21.63 -11.70 0.74
CA ASP A 189 -21.90 -13.11 1.09
C ASP A 189 -22.93 -13.79 0.15
N LEU A 190 -23.05 -13.34 -1.10
CA LEU A 190 -23.89 -13.95 -2.15
C LEU A 190 -23.09 -14.32 -3.40
#